data_AF-A0A8E6B8L1-F1
#
_entry.id   AF-A0A8E6B8L1-F1
#
_cell.length_a   1.000
_cell.length_b   1.000
_cell.length_c   1.000
_cell.angle_alpha   90.00
_cell.angle_beta   90.00
_cell.angle_gamma   90.00
#
_symmetry.space_group_name_H-M   'P 1'
#
loop_
_entity.id
_entity.type
_entity.pdbx_description
1 polymer ?
#
loop_
_entity_poly.entity_id
_entity_poly.type
_entity_poly.pdbx_seq_one_letter_code
_entity_poly.pdbx_strand_id
1 'polypeptide(L)'
;MRKAFIAVRCQFAPSIAVVGALSLLTAGCGLTGDQITSKRFRDEPFKMTFGQREEPMSVLTRDNAEGDERIDAMQRLQEPMSRGGSKTEQDTAIRILTEIATSDPQGMCRLAAVEALGRFQDPRAGVALMQAYQNAPINTLNGTHIVLQAAYNPTTPGARQAGNFTLDMIARIQEQTMESIGKCKSPEGKALLIETAMRSTKKTEQKEELTFNSSYDAEHYRFDIRLAAIHALRNYVGDMQVAKTLIEILQSEREIAVQHRCIEALKAVTNQDHGNVPQAWIDSWKTSSAAMAAGAGARK
;
A
#
# COMPACT_ATOMS: atom_id res chain seq x y z
N MET A 1 13.75 -41.69 29.13
CA MET A 1 14.20 -40.44 29.80
C MET A 1 13.07 -39.43 29.74
N ARG A 2 12.43 -39.14 30.88
CA ARG A 2 11.23 -38.28 30.99
C ARG A 2 11.69 -36.82 31.13
N LYS A 3 11.26 -35.93 30.23
CA LYS A 3 11.53 -34.49 30.32
C LYS A 3 10.45 -33.83 31.18
N ALA A 4 10.87 -33.21 32.27
CA ALA A 4 10.03 -32.45 33.19
C ALA A 4 9.69 -31.07 32.58
N PHE A 5 8.40 -30.74 32.53
CA PHE A 5 7.91 -29.41 32.21
C PHE A 5 7.89 -28.56 33.50
N ILE A 6 8.67 -27.48 33.53
CA ILE A 6 8.65 -26.49 34.61
C ILE A 6 7.60 -25.44 34.24
N ALA A 7 6.51 -25.40 35.00
CA ALA A 7 5.46 -24.38 34.89
C ALA A 7 5.85 -23.15 35.72
N VAL A 8 6.11 -22.02 35.06
CA VAL A 8 6.35 -20.73 35.70
C VAL A 8 5.00 -20.00 35.86
N ARG A 9 4.53 -19.89 37.11
CA ARG A 9 3.37 -19.07 37.49
C ARG A 9 3.82 -17.62 37.70
N CYS A 10 3.47 -16.72 36.78
CA CYS A 10 3.52 -15.27 37.03
C CYS A 10 2.28 -14.84 37.82
N GLN A 11 2.48 -14.46 39.08
CA GLN A 11 1.49 -13.76 39.89
C GLN A 11 1.50 -12.27 39.51
N PHE A 12 0.44 -11.78 38.86
CA PHE A 12 0.18 -10.35 38.69
C PHE A 12 -0.81 -9.89 39.76
N ALA A 13 -0.39 -8.92 40.58
CA ALA A 13 -1.22 -8.27 41.58
C ALA A 13 -2.09 -7.16 40.94
N PRO A 14 -3.38 -7.00 41.31
CA PRO A 14 -4.21 -5.90 40.84
C PRO A 14 -4.13 -4.71 41.80
N SER A 15 -3.53 -3.60 41.35
CA SER A 15 -3.69 -2.29 42.00
C SER A 15 -4.85 -1.54 41.35
N ILE A 16 -5.98 -1.53 42.05
CA ILE A 16 -7.15 -0.70 41.74
C ILE A 16 -6.88 0.69 42.32
N ALA A 17 -6.78 1.71 41.47
CA ALA A 17 -6.81 3.12 41.87
C ALA A 17 -7.88 3.85 41.08
N VAL A 18 -8.91 4.27 41.81
CA VAL A 18 -10.07 5.07 41.41
C VAL A 18 -9.67 6.54 41.43
N VAL A 19 -9.58 7.22 40.28
CA VAL A 19 -9.61 8.70 40.16
C VAL A 19 -10.05 9.10 38.75
N GLY A 20 -11.08 9.98 38.63
CA GLY A 20 -11.20 10.87 37.46
C GLY A 20 -12.54 10.93 36.72
N ALA A 21 -13.65 11.22 37.42
CA ALA A 21 -14.92 11.56 36.79
C ALA A 21 -14.93 13.03 36.29
N LEU A 22 -14.34 13.32 35.11
CA LEU A 22 -14.54 14.59 34.39
C LEU A 22 -14.07 14.53 32.91
N SER A 23 -14.60 13.61 32.10
CA SER A 23 -14.21 13.45 30.67
C SER A 23 -15.37 13.29 29.69
N LEU A 24 -16.62 13.51 30.11
CA LEU A 24 -17.81 13.16 29.33
C LEU A 24 -18.24 14.19 28.25
N LEU A 25 -17.48 15.26 28.02
CA LEU A 25 -17.84 16.30 27.04
C LEU A 25 -16.92 16.40 25.82
N THR A 26 -15.89 15.55 25.71
CA THR A 26 -15.00 15.52 24.52
C THR A 26 -15.22 14.31 23.62
N ALA A 27 -16.23 13.47 23.88
CA ALA A 27 -16.47 12.23 23.14
C ALA A 27 -17.30 12.39 21.84
N GLY A 28 -17.57 13.62 21.39
CA GLY A 28 -18.55 13.88 20.31
C GLY A 28 -18.05 14.58 19.05
N CYS A 29 -16.78 14.99 18.94
CA CYS A 29 -16.29 15.77 17.79
C CYS A 29 -15.78 14.89 16.63
N GLY A 30 -16.55 13.86 16.26
CA GLY A 30 -16.22 12.96 15.14
C GLY A 30 -16.75 13.41 13.78
N LEU A 31 -17.45 14.54 13.70
CA LEU A 31 -17.78 15.17 12.41
C LEU A 31 -16.51 15.82 11.89
N THR A 32 -15.79 15.09 11.04
CA THR A 32 -14.70 15.67 10.24
C THR A 32 -15.28 16.85 9.46
N GLY A 33 -14.64 18.02 9.50
CA GLY A 33 -15.16 19.24 8.88
C GLY A 33 -15.56 19.07 7.41
N ASP A 34 -14.98 18.07 6.73
CA ASP A 34 -15.30 17.66 5.37
C ASP A 34 -16.76 17.18 5.21
N GLN A 35 -17.33 16.51 6.22
CA GLN A 35 -18.74 16.12 6.19
C GLN A 35 -19.67 17.33 6.20
N ILE A 36 -19.33 18.41 6.93
CA ILE A 36 -20.15 19.62 7.03
C ILE A 36 -20.14 20.41 5.70
N THR A 37 -19.05 20.35 4.96
CA THR A 37 -18.94 21.06 3.67
C THR A 37 -19.47 20.26 2.49
N SER A 38 -19.69 18.95 2.65
CA SER A 38 -20.20 18.08 1.59
C SER A 38 -21.55 18.55 1.05
N LYS A 39 -21.77 18.40 -0.26
CA LYS A 39 -23.06 18.68 -0.90
C LYS A 39 -24.19 17.90 -0.22
N ARG A 40 -23.94 16.65 0.15
CA ARG A 40 -24.90 15.80 0.85
C ARG A 40 -25.29 16.33 2.23
N PHE A 41 -24.38 16.95 2.98
CA PHE A 41 -24.77 17.61 4.23
C PHE A 41 -25.59 18.88 3.98
N ARG A 42 -25.35 19.60 2.88
CA ARG A 42 -26.20 20.74 2.49
C ARG A 42 -27.62 20.28 2.13
N ASP A 43 -27.73 19.15 1.43
CA ASP A 43 -29.01 18.62 0.95
C ASP A 43 -29.77 17.87 2.06
N GLU A 44 -29.08 17.09 2.91
CA GLU A 44 -29.67 16.21 3.92
C GLU A 44 -28.90 16.24 5.28
N PRO A 45 -28.78 17.39 5.97
CA PRO A 45 -27.89 17.55 7.15
C PRO A 45 -28.27 16.63 8.31
N PHE A 46 -29.57 16.43 8.56
CA PHE A 46 -30.06 15.58 9.63
C PHE A 46 -29.85 14.09 9.35
N LYS A 47 -29.91 13.67 8.08
CA LYS A 47 -29.70 12.27 7.72
C LYS A 47 -28.22 11.89 7.83
N MET A 48 -27.31 12.80 7.53
CA MET A 48 -25.87 12.61 7.77
C MET A 48 -25.53 12.56 9.26
N THR A 49 -26.17 13.41 10.07
CA THR A 49 -25.83 13.55 11.50
C THR A 49 -26.49 12.48 12.37
N PHE A 50 -27.74 12.13 12.07
CA PHE A 50 -28.55 11.24 12.92
C PHE A 50 -29.10 10.01 12.19
N GLY A 51 -28.98 9.95 10.87
CA GLY A 51 -29.41 8.78 10.10
C GLY A 51 -28.46 7.60 10.29
N GLN A 52 -29.01 6.40 10.25
CA GLN A 52 -28.19 5.19 10.14
C GLN A 52 -27.45 5.24 8.80
N ARG A 53 -26.12 5.18 8.86
CA ARG A 53 -25.33 5.07 7.64
C ARG A 53 -25.70 3.78 6.92
N GLU A 54 -25.88 3.86 5.61
CA GLU A 54 -26.15 2.69 4.79
C GLU A 54 -24.99 1.68 4.89
N GLU A 55 -25.35 0.40 4.79
CA GLU A 55 -24.38 -0.70 4.77
C GLU A 55 -23.44 -0.53 3.56
N PRO A 56 -22.11 -0.62 3.74
CA PRO A 56 -21.14 -0.34 2.69
C PRO A 56 -21.40 -1.08 1.38
N MET A 57 -21.74 -2.37 1.47
CA MET A 57 -22.00 -3.19 0.28
C MET A 57 -23.21 -2.71 -0.51
N SER A 58 -24.27 -2.24 0.17
CA SER A 58 -25.46 -1.70 -0.48
C SER A 58 -25.14 -0.46 -1.31
N VAL A 59 -24.32 0.45 -0.75
CA VAL A 59 -23.87 1.66 -1.45
C VAL A 59 -23.04 1.31 -2.67
N LEU A 60 -22.11 0.35 -2.55
CA LEU A 60 -21.21 -0.03 -3.64
C LEU A 60 -21.88 -0.80 -4.77
N THR A 61 -23.02 -1.46 -4.52
CA THR A 61 -23.80 -2.16 -5.56
C THR A 61 -24.74 -1.25 -6.33
N ARG A 62 -24.96 0.00 -5.90
CA ARG A 62 -25.86 0.93 -6.58
C ARG A 62 -25.18 1.56 -7.79
N ASP A 63 -25.86 1.52 -8.94
CA ASP A 63 -25.35 2.10 -10.19
C ASP A 63 -25.19 3.63 -10.15
N ASN A 64 -25.90 4.32 -9.25
CA ASN A 64 -25.97 5.77 -9.17
C ASN A 64 -25.42 6.37 -7.86
N ALA A 65 -24.59 5.63 -7.12
CA ALA A 65 -23.98 6.15 -5.90
C ALA A 65 -22.98 7.27 -6.23
N GLU A 66 -23.05 8.39 -5.50
CA GLU A 66 -22.10 9.50 -5.67
C GLU A 66 -20.69 9.08 -5.23
N GLY A 67 -19.66 9.71 -5.80
CA GLY A 67 -18.24 9.38 -5.51
C GLY A 67 -17.90 9.40 -4.03
N ASP A 68 -18.35 10.44 -3.32
CA ASP A 68 -18.11 10.61 -1.88
C ASP A 68 -18.76 9.49 -1.05
N GLU A 69 -19.97 9.03 -1.43
CA GLU A 69 -20.64 7.92 -0.76
C GLU A 69 -19.88 6.61 -0.95
N ARG A 70 -19.36 6.40 -2.16
CA ARG A 70 -18.57 5.21 -2.49
C ARG A 70 -17.25 5.21 -1.75
N ILE A 71 -16.57 6.36 -1.64
CA ILE A 71 -15.33 6.50 -0.86
C ILE A 71 -15.57 6.18 0.62
N ASP A 72 -16.58 6.79 1.25
CA ASP A 72 -16.93 6.51 2.65
C ASP A 72 -17.35 5.03 2.85
N ALA A 73 -18.11 4.46 1.91
CA ALA A 73 -18.45 3.05 1.93
C ALA A 73 -17.21 2.16 1.85
N MET A 74 -16.27 2.41 0.94
CA MET A 74 -15.02 1.65 0.82
C MET A 74 -14.16 1.78 2.08
N GLN A 75 -14.05 2.97 2.67
CA GLN A 75 -13.31 3.18 3.93
C GLN A 75 -13.91 2.36 5.08
N ARG A 76 -15.25 2.29 5.17
CA ARG A 76 -15.96 1.50 6.20
C ARG A 76 -16.03 0.01 5.89
N LEU A 77 -15.86 -0.39 4.63
CA LEU A 77 -15.94 -1.78 4.22
C LEU A 77 -14.85 -2.60 4.93
N GLN A 78 -15.29 -3.64 5.63
CA GLN A 78 -14.44 -4.66 6.22
C GLN A 78 -14.62 -5.95 5.43
N GLU A 79 -13.60 -6.79 5.42
CA GLU A 79 -13.61 -8.07 4.73
C GLU A 79 -14.79 -8.95 5.21
N PRO A 80 -15.74 -9.32 4.33
CA PRO A 80 -16.93 -10.08 4.72
C PRO A 80 -16.63 -11.36 5.49
N MET A 81 -15.65 -12.16 5.05
CA MET A 81 -15.30 -13.41 5.74
C MET A 81 -14.79 -13.19 7.17
N SER A 82 -14.08 -12.09 7.41
CA SER A 82 -13.58 -11.74 8.75
C SER A 82 -14.71 -11.40 9.74
N ARG A 83 -15.92 -11.11 9.24
CA ARG A 83 -17.12 -10.84 10.05
C ARG A 83 -18.13 -12.01 10.06
N GLY A 84 -17.75 -13.17 9.54
CA GLY A 84 -18.66 -14.32 9.42
C GLY A 84 -19.66 -14.20 8.26
N GLY A 85 -19.39 -13.32 7.29
CA GLY A 85 -20.14 -13.22 6.04
C GLY A 85 -19.95 -14.43 5.12
N SER A 86 -20.74 -14.46 4.06
CA SER A 86 -20.74 -15.54 3.07
C SER A 86 -19.59 -15.42 2.06
N LYS A 87 -19.20 -16.54 1.45
CA LYS A 87 -18.23 -16.55 0.34
C LYS A 87 -18.71 -15.71 -0.86
N THR A 88 -20.01 -15.69 -1.11
CA THR A 88 -20.62 -14.89 -2.18
C THR A 88 -20.48 -13.39 -1.94
N GLU A 89 -20.60 -12.94 -0.70
CA GLU A 89 -20.37 -11.53 -0.35
C GLU A 89 -18.89 -11.15 -0.49
N GLN A 90 -17.97 -12.03 -0.07
CA GLN A 90 -16.53 -11.86 -0.28
C GLN A 90 -16.19 -11.72 -1.77
N ASP A 91 -16.70 -12.63 -2.60
CA ASP A 91 -16.48 -12.62 -4.04
C ASP A 91 -17.04 -11.35 -4.69
N THR A 92 -18.21 -10.90 -4.23
CA THR A 92 -18.84 -9.67 -4.69
C THR A 92 -18.03 -8.43 -4.29
N ALA A 93 -17.56 -8.36 -3.03
CA ALA A 93 -16.75 -7.26 -2.54
C ALA A 93 -15.44 -7.14 -3.33
N ILE A 94 -14.71 -8.24 -3.52
CA ILE A 94 -13.45 -8.25 -4.28
C ILE A 94 -13.69 -7.84 -5.73
N ARG A 95 -14.73 -8.38 -6.38
CA ARG A 95 -15.08 -8.03 -7.76
C ARG A 95 -15.34 -6.53 -7.91
N ILE A 96 -16.18 -5.96 -7.05
CA ILE A 96 -16.53 -4.53 -7.11
C ILE A 96 -15.29 -3.68 -6.83
N LEU A 97 -14.54 -3.95 -5.75
CA LEU A 97 -13.34 -3.19 -5.43
C LEU A 97 -12.28 -3.25 -6.55
N THR A 98 -12.15 -4.39 -7.22
CA THR A 98 -11.23 -4.56 -8.36
C THR A 98 -11.66 -3.67 -9.52
N GLU A 99 -12.94 -3.70 -9.91
CA GLU A 99 -13.49 -2.84 -10.97
C GLU A 99 -13.27 -1.34 -10.66
N ILE A 100 -13.51 -0.94 -9.41
CA ILE A 100 -13.30 0.45 -8.98
C ILE A 100 -11.81 0.80 -9.05
N ALA A 101 -10.92 -0.03 -8.49
CA ALA A 101 -9.49 0.25 -8.47
C ALA A 101 -8.89 0.38 -9.89
N THR A 102 -9.36 -0.41 -10.85
CA THR A 102 -8.79 -0.46 -12.20
C THR A 102 -9.42 0.51 -13.19
N SER A 103 -10.72 0.79 -13.05
CA SER A 103 -11.53 1.35 -14.14
C SER A 103 -12.39 2.53 -13.74
N ASP A 104 -12.42 2.94 -12.47
CA ASP A 104 -13.25 4.06 -12.04
C ASP A 104 -12.80 5.39 -12.69
N PRO A 105 -13.71 6.27 -13.12
CA PRO A 105 -13.33 7.57 -13.68
C PRO A 105 -12.82 8.55 -12.62
N GLN A 106 -13.10 8.34 -11.33
CA GLN A 106 -12.70 9.22 -10.24
C GLN A 106 -11.47 8.67 -9.52
N GLY A 107 -10.39 9.46 -9.48
CA GLY A 107 -9.10 9.02 -8.92
C GLY A 107 -9.18 8.71 -7.42
N MET A 108 -9.97 9.49 -6.68
CA MET A 108 -10.20 9.26 -5.25
C MET A 108 -10.93 7.94 -4.97
N CYS A 109 -11.88 7.55 -5.83
CA CYS A 109 -12.54 6.25 -5.72
C CYS A 109 -11.55 5.10 -5.96
N ARG A 110 -10.65 5.24 -6.95
CA ARG A 110 -9.57 4.24 -7.18
C ARG A 110 -8.68 4.11 -5.95
N LEU A 111 -8.22 5.24 -5.40
CA LEU A 111 -7.34 5.26 -4.23
C LEU A 111 -8.00 4.59 -3.02
N ALA A 112 -9.27 4.92 -2.74
CA ALA A 112 -10.03 4.30 -1.66
C ALA A 112 -10.26 2.79 -1.88
N ALA A 113 -10.47 2.37 -3.13
CA ALA A 113 -10.59 0.95 -3.47
C ALA A 113 -9.28 0.19 -3.25
N VAL A 114 -8.15 0.76 -3.65
CA VAL A 114 -6.80 0.20 -3.41
C VAL A 114 -6.53 0.06 -1.90
N GLU A 115 -6.86 1.08 -1.11
CA GLU A 115 -6.72 1.02 0.34
C GLU A 115 -7.64 -0.04 0.98
N ALA A 116 -8.88 -0.18 0.48
CA ALA A 116 -9.79 -1.23 0.91
C ALA A 116 -9.26 -2.64 0.58
N LEU A 117 -8.77 -2.85 -0.64
CA LEU A 117 -8.14 -4.12 -1.05
C LEU A 117 -6.92 -4.46 -0.18
N GLY A 118 -6.10 -3.46 0.17
CA GLY A 118 -4.93 -3.64 1.05
C GLY A 118 -5.26 -4.10 2.48
N ARG A 119 -6.52 -3.99 2.91
CA ARG A 119 -7.00 -4.49 4.21
C ARG A 119 -7.51 -5.93 4.15
N PHE A 120 -7.77 -6.46 2.96
CA PHE A 120 -8.31 -7.81 2.78
C PHE A 120 -7.18 -8.83 2.89
N GLN A 121 -7.44 -9.94 3.58
CA GLN A 121 -6.48 -11.04 3.73
C GLN A 121 -6.59 -12.06 2.59
N ASP A 122 -7.60 -11.92 1.73
CA ASP A 122 -7.79 -12.77 0.55
C ASP A 122 -6.62 -12.63 -0.46
N PRO A 123 -5.99 -13.74 -0.90
CA PRO A 123 -4.87 -13.69 -1.85
C PRO A 123 -5.24 -13.05 -3.20
N ARG A 124 -6.53 -13.07 -3.59
CA ARG A 124 -7.01 -12.42 -4.82
C ARG A 124 -6.89 -10.90 -4.76
N ALA A 125 -6.90 -10.30 -3.56
CA ALA A 125 -6.69 -8.86 -3.40
C ALA A 125 -5.32 -8.43 -3.91
N GLY A 126 -4.27 -9.25 -3.70
CA GLY A 126 -2.93 -9.00 -4.24
C GLY A 126 -2.91 -8.93 -5.77
N VAL A 127 -3.65 -9.81 -6.45
CA VAL A 127 -3.76 -9.81 -7.92
C VAL A 127 -4.52 -8.58 -8.41
N ALA A 128 -5.61 -8.20 -7.73
CA ALA A 128 -6.36 -6.99 -8.05
C ALA A 128 -5.51 -5.71 -7.88
N LEU A 129 -4.70 -5.63 -6.83
CA LEU A 129 -3.77 -4.52 -6.61
C LEU A 129 -2.72 -4.41 -7.73
N MET A 130 -2.16 -5.54 -8.19
CA MET A 130 -1.25 -5.54 -9.33
C MET A 130 -1.92 -5.00 -10.61
N GLN A 131 -3.17 -5.38 -10.85
CA GLN A 131 -3.95 -4.85 -11.98
C GLN A 131 -4.20 -3.34 -11.83
N ALA A 132 -4.48 -2.85 -10.61
CA ALA A 132 -4.65 -1.43 -10.36
C ALA A 132 -3.36 -0.64 -10.67
N TYR A 133 -2.19 -1.16 -10.27
CA TYR A 133 -0.89 -0.55 -10.60
C TYR A 133 -0.65 -0.46 -12.11
N GLN A 134 -0.93 -1.54 -12.85
CA GLN A 134 -0.75 -1.60 -14.31
C GLN A 134 -1.70 -0.65 -15.06
N ASN A 135 -2.91 -0.42 -14.52
CA ASN A 135 -3.91 0.48 -15.07
C ASN A 135 -3.73 1.96 -14.68
N ALA A 136 -2.66 2.29 -13.97
CA ALA A 136 -2.29 3.66 -13.60
C ALA A 136 -0.85 3.99 -14.03
N PRO A 137 -0.46 3.84 -15.31
CA PRO A 137 0.94 4.01 -15.72
C PRO A 137 1.35 5.50 -15.73
N ILE A 138 2.51 5.80 -15.13
CA ILE A 138 3.22 7.08 -15.34
C ILE A 138 3.96 7.00 -16.68
N ASN A 139 3.22 7.08 -17.79
CA ASN A 139 3.80 7.17 -19.12
C ASN A 139 4.13 8.63 -19.43
N THR A 140 5.43 8.96 -19.44
CA THR A 140 5.98 10.26 -19.85
C THR A 140 6.09 10.37 -21.38
N LEU A 141 5.08 9.89 -22.12
CA LEU A 141 5.13 9.93 -23.57
C LEU A 141 4.75 11.35 -24.03
N ASN A 142 5.80 12.15 -24.24
CA ASN A 142 5.85 13.30 -25.15
C ASN A 142 5.50 14.70 -24.62
N GLY A 143 5.87 15.06 -23.39
CA GLY A 143 6.23 16.44 -23.00
C GLY A 143 5.23 17.61 -23.18
N THR A 144 4.13 17.45 -23.90
CA THR A 144 3.15 18.46 -24.27
C THR A 144 1.77 17.85 -24.11
N HIS A 145 1.13 18.19 -23.00
CA HIS A 145 -0.20 17.74 -22.59
C HIS A 145 -0.34 16.25 -22.29
N ILE A 146 -0.29 15.96 -20.99
CA ILE A 146 -0.67 14.71 -20.35
C ILE A 146 -2.19 14.57 -20.44
N VAL A 147 -2.69 14.26 -21.64
CA VAL A 147 -3.90 13.47 -21.73
C VAL A 147 -3.40 12.05 -21.59
N LEU A 148 -3.71 11.39 -20.47
CA LEU A 148 -3.66 9.95 -20.38
C LEU A 148 -4.66 9.37 -21.40
N GLN A 149 -4.30 9.35 -22.68
CA GLN A 149 -4.76 8.29 -23.55
C GLN A 149 -4.04 7.04 -23.06
N ALA A 150 -4.58 6.43 -22.00
CA ALA A 150 -4.35 5.02 -21.75
C ALA A 150 -4.55 4.34 -23.12
N ALA A 151 -3.51 3.65 -23.59
CA ALA A 151 -3.44 3.09 -24.93
C ALA A 151 -4.78 2.43 -25.26
N TYR A 152 -5.58 3.15 -26.05
CA TYR A 152 -6.88 2.71 -26.48
C TYR A 152 -6.61 1.50 -27.35
N ASN A 153 -6.86 0.30 -26.82
CA ASN A 153 -7.01 -0.89 -27.64
C ASN A 153 -8.50 -0.93 -28.02
N PRO A 154 -8.91 -0.36 -29.18
CA PRO A 154 -10.31 -0.34 -29.63
C PRO A 154 -10.94 -1.72 -29.71
N THR A 155 -10.13 -2.76 -29.75
CA THR A 155 -10.55 -4.16 -29.87
C THR A 155 -11.04 -4.79 -28.57
N THR A 156 -10.97 -4.10 -27.42
CA THR A 156 -11.55 -4.61 -26.18
C THR A 156 -12.91 -3.93 -25.92
N PRO A 157 -14.03 -4.53 -26.35
CA PRO A 157 -15.35 -4.02 -26.00
C PRO A 157 -15.47 -3.98 -24.47
N GLY A 158 -15.60 -2.76 -23.91
CA GLY A 158 -15.67 -2.52 -22.47
C GLY A 158 -14.48 -1.74 -21.87
N ALA A 159 -13.47 -1.36 -22.66
CA ALA A 159 -12.42 -0.45 -22.20
C ALA A 159 -12.98 0.95 -21.92
N ARG A 160 -13.47 1.17 -20.69
CA ARG A 160 -13.89 2.50 -20.19
C ARG A 160 -12.69 3.45 -20.24
N GLN A 161 -12.92 4.68 -20.70
CA GLN A 161 -11.90 5.74 -20.73
C GLN A 161 -11.27 5.86 -19.34
N ALA A 162 -9.95 5.68 -19.23
CA ALA A 162 -9.24 6.08 -18.03
C ALA A 162 -9.52 7.56 -17.80
N GLY A 163 -9.97 7.92 -16.59
CA GLY A 163 -10.22 9.31 -16.25
C GLY A 163 -8.96 10.16 -16.52
N ASN A 164 -9.16 11.42 -16.87
CA ASN A 164 -8.06 12.39 -17.02
C ASN A 164 -7.49 12.69 -15.62
N PHE A 165 -6.62 11.83 -15.12
CA PHE A 165 -5.95 12.01 -13.84
C PHE A 165 -4.74 12.91 -13.98
N THR A 166 -4.49 13.73 -12.95
CA THR A 166 -3.21 14.43 -12.80
C THR A 166 -2.09 13.42 -12.53
N LEU A 167 -0.85 13.76 -12.88
CA LEU A 167 0.31 12.89 -12.55
C LEU A 167 0.42 12.59 -11.06
N ASP A 168 0.17 13.59 -10.22
CA ASP A 168 0.14 13.46 -8.77
C ASP A 168 -0.85 12.37 -8.31
N MET A 169 -2.07 12.37 -8.86
CA MET A 169 -3.07 11.37 -8.52
C MET A 169 -2.65 9.96 -8.95
N ILE A 170 -2.06 9.82 -10.14
CA ILE A 170 -1.55 8.53 -10.63
C ILE A 170 -0.44 8.03 -9.70
N ALA A 171 0.53 8.90 -9.38
CA ALA A 171 1.64 8.59 -8.51
C ALA A 171 1.15 8.13 -7.13
N ARG A 172 0.17 8.85 -6.56
CA ARG A 172 -0.45 8.50 -5.28
C ARG A 172 -1.19 7.15 -5.32
N ILE A 173 -1.89 6.84 -6.40
CA ILE A 173 -2.51 5.52 -6.60
C ILE A 173 -1.44 4.44 -6.65
N GLN A 174 -0.34 4.65 -7.39
CA GLN A 174 0.74 3.68 -7.49
C GLN A 174 1.47 3.48 -6.16
N GLU A 175 1.78 4.56 -5.43
CA GLU A 175 2.39 4.53 -4.11
C GLU A 175 1.53 3.73 -3.12
N GLN A 176 0.25 4.09 -3.01
CA GLN A 176 -0.70 3.40 -2.15
C GLN A 176 -0.87 1.92 -2.54
N THR A 177 -0.78 1.61 -3.83
CA THR A 177 -0.84 0.24 -4.33
C THR A 177 0.37 -0.57 -3.85
N MET A 178 1.59 -0.01 -3.91
CA MET A 178 2.79 -0.68 -3.41
C MET A 178 2.69 -0.97 -1.91
N GLU A 179 2.23 0.00 -1.12
CA GLU A 179 2.01 -0.21 0.32
C GLU A 179 0.98 -1.30 0.59
N SER A 180 -0.12 -1.29 -0.15
CA SER A 180 -1.22 -2.25 -0.01
C SER A 180 -0.79 -3.66 -0.40
N ILE A 181 0.02 -3.81 -1.45
CA ILE A 181 0.63 -5.10 -1.84
C ILE A 181 1.50 -5.64 -0.70
N GLY A 182 2.31 -4.79 -0.07
CA GLY A 182 3.10 -5.18 1.09
C GLY A 182 2.26 -5.66 2.26
N LYS A 183 1.09 -5.04 2.51
CA LYS A 183 0.14 -5.46 3.56
C LYS A 183 -0.48 -6.83 3.27
N CYS A 184 -0.86 -7.10 2.01
CA CYS A 184 -1.41 -8.39 1.59
C CYS A 184 -0.38 -9.53 1.58
N LYS A 185 0.92 -9.22 1.49
CA LYS A 185 2.02 -10.21 1.47
C LYS A 185 1.90 -11.27 0.36
N SER A 186 1.31 -10.92 -0.79
CA SER A 186 1.23 -11.85 -1.92
C SER A 186 2.62 -12.14 -2.50
N PRO A 187 2.90 -13.39 -2.93
CA PRO A 187 4.19 -13.73 -3.53
C PRO A 187 4.38 -13.09 -4.91
N GLU A 188 3.33 -12.93 -5.70
CA GLU A 188 3.37 -12.22 -6.98
C GLU A 188 3.65 -10.73 -6.78
N GLY A 189 3.00 -10.14 -5.76
CA GLY A 189 3.22 -8.76 -5.36
C GLY A 189 4.65 -8.50 -4.88
N LYS A 190 5.25 -9.48 -4.18
CA LYS A 190 6.66 -9.42 -3.77
C LYS A 190 7.60 -9.24 -4.96
N ALA A 191 7.37 -9.98 -6.06
CA ALA A 191 8.20 -9.88 -7.25
C ALA A 191 8.13 -8.47 -7.87
N LEU A 192 6.92 -7.89 -7.94
CA LEU A 192 6.72 -6.52 -8.43
C LEU A 192 7.37 -5.46 -7.51
N LEU A 193 7.31 -5.66 -6.20
CA LEU A 193 7.97 -4.78 -5.22
C LEU A 193 9.49 -4.82 -5.36
N ILE A 194 10.07 -6.00 -5.51
CA ILE A 194 11.50 -6.18 -5.77
C ILE A 194 11.90 -5.51 -7.08
N GLU A 195 11.14 -5.73 -8.16
CA GLU A 195 11.40 -5.10 -9.45
C GLU A 195 11.38 -3.58 -9.33
N THR A 196 10.33 -3.02 -8.74
CA THR A 196 10.15 -1.57 -8.56
C THR A 196 11.26 -0.97 -7.68
N ALA A 197 11.63 -1.63 -6.59
CA ALA A 197 12.70 -1.19 -5.69
C ALA A 197 14.09 -1.17 -6.37
N MET A 198 14.34 -2.11 -7.28
CA MET A 198 15.60 -2.24 -8.03
C MET A 198 15.73 -1.28 -9.20
N ARG A 199 14.64 -0.62 -9.64
CA ARG A 199 14.71 0.41 -10.69
C ARG A 199 15.54 1.58 -10.19
N SER A 200 16.78 1.68 -10.66
CA SER A 200 17.67 2.77 -10.29
C SER A 200 17.24 4.05 -11.01
N THR A 201 17.02 5.11 -10.24
CA THR A 201 16.88 6.48 -10.74
C THR A 201 18.29 7.02 -11.02
N LYS A 202 19.00 6.41 -11.98
CA LYS A 202 20.27 6.98 -12.40
C LYS A 202 19.94 8.35 -12.97
N LYS A 203 20.40 9.41 -12.29
CA LYS A 203 20.42 10.75 -12.84
C LYS A 203 21.28 10.67 -14.08
N THR A 204 20.65 10.47 -15.23
CA THR A 204 21.33 10.51 -16.50
C THR A 204 21.97 11.88 -16.55
N GLU A 205 23.30 11.96 -16.49
CA GLU A 205 24.07 13.20 -16.63
C GLU A 205 23.97 13.78 -18.06
N GLN A 206 22.89 13.45 -18.78
CA GLN A 206 22.58 14.08 -20.04
C GLN A 206 22.34 15.55 -19.75
N LYS A 207 23.25 16.34 -20.31
CA LYS A 207 23.28 17.78 -20.39
C LYS A 207 22.08 18.25 -21.21
N GLU A 208 20.88 18.01 -20.71
CA GLU A 208 19.63 18.38 -21.37
C GLU A 208 19.48 19.90 -21.31
N GLU A 209 19.50 20.49 -22.51
CA GLU A 209 19.09 21.86 -22.73
C GLU A 209 17.68 22.08 -22.16
N LEU A 210 17.56 23.10 -21.31
CA LEU A 210 16.39 23.50 -20.54
C LEU A 210 15.08 23.47 -21.35
N THR A 211 14.40 22.32 -21.38
CA THR A 211 12.94 22.28 -21.54
C THR A 211 12.34 22.29 -20.14
N PHE A 212 12.25 23.52 -19.63
CA PHE A 212 11.80 23.88 -18.30
C PHE A 212 10.29 23.60 -18.18
N ASN A 213 9.87 22.45 -17.61
CA ASN A 213 8.81 22.34 -16.58
C ASN A 213 8.17 20.95 -16.41
N SER A 214 8.22 20.00 -17.36
CA SER A 214 7.43 18.74 -17.22
C SER A 214 8.23 17.47 -16.87
N SER A 215 9.54 17.44 -17.12
CA SER A 215 10.36 16.24 -16.90
C SER A 215 10.65 15.98 -15.41
N TYR A 216 10.80 17.03 -14.62
CA TYR A 216 11.18 16.93 -13.20
C TYR A 216 10.14 16.22 -12.33
N ASP A 217 8.85 16.47 -12.58
CA ASP A 217 7.78 15.91 -11.76
C ASP A 217 7.71 14.38 -11.90
N ALA A 218 7.88 13.85 -13.11
CA ALA A 218 7.75 12.41 -13.35
C ALA A 218 8.88 11.59 -12.71
N GLU A 219 10.12 12.09 -12.73
CA GLU A 219 11.23 11.43 -12.05
C GLU A 219 11.07 11.48 -10.53
N HIS A 220 10.51 12.57 -10.00
CA HIS A 220 10.19 12.68 -8.58
C HIS A 220 9.17 11.63 -8.15
N TYR A 221 8.06 11.49 -8.89
CA TYR A 221 7.05 10.48 -8.59
C TYR A 221 7.59 9.05 -8.71
N ARG A 222 8.44 8.76 -9.72
CA ARG A 222 9.10 7.45 -9.84
C ARG A 222 9.98 7.13 -8.63
N PHE A 223 10.66 8.15 -8.10
CA PHE A 223 11.45 8.01 -6.89
C PHE A 223 10.56 7.72 -5.66
N ASP A 224 9.44 8.41 -5.48
CA ASP A 224 8.52 8.17 -4.37
C ASP A 224 7.90 6.77 -4.42
N ILE A 225 7.47 6.32 -5.60
CA ILE A 225 6.95 4.95 -5.80
C ILE A 225 8.01 3.91 -5.45
N ARG A 226 9.28 4.17 -5.82
CA ARG A 226 10.40 3.30 -5.44
C ARG A 226 10.59 3.25 -3.93
N LEU A 227 10.54 4.38 -3.23
CA LEU A 227 10.64 4.43 -1.77
C LEU A 227 9.47 3.68 -1.11
N ALA A 228 8.25 3.82 -1.62
CA ALA A 228 7.09 3.08 -1.15
C ALA A 228 7.24 1.57 -1.37
N ALA A 229 7.80 1.14 -2.50
CA ALA A 229 8.10 -0.27 -2.74
C ALA A 229 9.13 -0.82 -1.73
N ILE A 230 10.22 -0.09 -1.48
CA ILE A 230 11.23 -0.46 -0.46
C ILE A 230 10.58 -0.53 0.93
N HIS A 231 9.74 0.44 1.27
CA HIS A 231 9.02 0.48 2.53
C HIS A 231 8.07 -0.73 2.67
N ALA A 232 7.32 -1.07 1.63
CA ALA A 232 6.39 -2.20 1.61
C ALA A 232 7.09 -3.55 1.78
N LEU A 233 8.34 -3.70 1.30
CA LEU A 233 9.15 -4.91 1.49
C LEU A 233 9.39 -5.27 2.96
N ARG A 234 9.28 -4.31 3.90
CA ARG A 234 9.41 -4.54 5.35
C ARG A 234 8.42 -5.57 5.89
N ASN A 235 7.28 -5.77 5.21
CA ASN A 235 6.22 -6.67 5.64
C ASN A 235 6.53 -8.15 5.38
N TYR A 236 7.59 -8.45 4.62
CA TYR A 236 8.04 -9.81 4.27
C TYR A 236 9.09 -10.33 5.27
N VAL A 237 8.70 -10.42 6.55
CA VAL A 237 9.59 -10.84 7.65
C VAL A 237 10.13 -12.25 7.41
N GLY A 238 11.46 -12.41 7.53
CA GLY A 238 12.16 -13.68 7.35
C GLY A 238 12.47 -14.07 5.89
N ASP A 239 12.05 -13.26 4.90
CA ASP A 239 12.33 -13.56 3.50
C ASP A 239 13.78 -13.19 3.11
N MET A 240 14.60 -14.21 2.90
CA MET A 240 16.01 -14.07 2.54
C MET A 240 16.23 -13.45 1.17
N GLN A 241 15.29 -13.62 0.23
CA GLN A 241 15.37 -13.00 -1.08
C GLN A 241 15.21 -11.48 -0.95
N VAL A 242 14.23 -11.04 -0.14
CA VAL A 242 14.01 -9.61 0.14
C VAL A 242 15.22 -8.99 0.84
N ALA A 243 15.75 -9.66 1.86
CA ALA A 243 16.96 -9.19 2.54
C ALA A 243 18.16 -9.05 1.57
N LYS A 244 18.37 -10.05 0.69
CA LYS A 244 19.42 -10.00 -0.34
C LYS A 244 19.25 -8.79 -1.26
N THR A 245 18.04 -8.60 -1.80
CA THR A 245 17.72 -7.46 -2.69
C THR A 245 17.97 -6.12 -1.99
N LEU A 246 17.55 -5.95 -0.73
CA LEU A 246 17.77 -4.70 0.00
C LEU A 246 19.27 -4.42 0.22
N ILE A 247 20.09 -5.45 0.46
CA ILE A 247 21.55 -5.32 0.54
C ILE A 247 22.16 -4.95 -0.82
N GLU A 248 21.67 -5.53 -1.92
CA GLU A 248 22.10 -5.16 -3.28
C GLU A 248 21.78 -3.69 -3.59
N ILE A 249 20.58 -3.21 -3.23
CA ILE A 249 20.21 -1.80 -3.36
C ILE A 249 21.17 -0.91 -2.56
N LEU A 250 21.43 -1.24 -1.28
CA LEU A 250 22.36 -0.50 -0.42
C LEU A 250 23.78 -0.40 -0.99
N GLN A 251 24.25 -1.42 -1.72
CA GLN A 251 25.57 -1.41 -2.35
C GLN A 251 25.61 -0.51 -3.60
N SER A 252 24.53 -0.51 -4.37
CA SER A 252 24.45 0.22 -5.64
C SER A 252 24.09 1.70 -5.48
N GLU A 253 23.29 2.03 -4.47
CA GLU A 253 22.67 3.35 -4.33
C GLU A 253 23.41 4.24 -3.32
N ARG A 254 23.64 5.49 -3.72
CA ARG A 254 24.29 6.51 -2.88
C ARG A 254 23.30 7.47 -2.22
N GLU A 255 22.03 7.42 -2.62
CA GLU A 255 21.00 8.34 -2.14
C GLU A 255 20.64 8.04 -0.68
N ILE A 256 20.75 9.06 0.19
CA ILE A 256 20.61 8.90 1.64
C ILE A 256 19.19 8.41 2.01
N ALA A 257 18.16 8.94 1.35
CA ALA A 257 16.77 8.55 1.61
C ALA A 257 16.52 7.07 1.29
N VAL A 258 17.06 6.57 0.16
CA VAL A 258 16.97 5.16 -0.23
C VAL A 258 17.71 4.29 0.79
N GLN A 259 18.92 4.68 1.17
CA GLN A 259 19.71 3.94 2.16
C GLN A 259 19.00 3.83 3.51
N HIS A 260 18.45 4.94 4.02
CA HIS A 260 17.71 4.96 5.27
C HIS A 260 16.50 4.01 5.22
N ARG A 261 15.69 4.10 4.15
CA ARG A 261 14.53 3.22 3.97
C ARG A 261 14.91 1.74 3.84
N CYS A 262 15.99 1.42 3.12
CA CYS A 262 16.50 0.05 3.03
C CYS A 262 16.93 -0.49 4.39
N ILE A 263 17.61 0.31 5.21
CA ILE A 263 18.01 -0.09 6.57
C ILE A 263 16.79 -0.36 7.45
N GLU A 264 15.77 0.52 7.45
CA GLU A 264 14.52 0.30 8.19
C GLU A 264 13.84 -1.02 7.76
N ALA A 265 13.74 -1.26 6.45
CA ALA A 265 13.16 -2.48 5.91
C ALA A 265 13.99 -3.73 6.28
N LEU A 266 15.32 -3.64 6.24
CA LEU A 266 16.22 -4.73 6.64
C LEU A 266 16.08 -5.08 8.12
N LYS A 267 15.95 -4.08 9.02
CA LYS A 267 15.69 -4.31 10.45
C LYS A 267 14.40 -5.11 10.64
N ALA A 268 13.32 -4.71 9.96
CA ALA A 268 12.04 -5.40 10.03
C ALA A 268 12.08 -6.81 9.44
N VAL A 269 12.74 -6.99 8.29
CA VAL A 269 12.80 -8.29 7.60
C VAL A 269 13.68 -9.30 8.34
N THR A 270 14.82 -8.86 8.88
CA THR A 270 15.82 -9.74 9.49
C THR A 270 15.67 -9.89 11.00
N ASN A 271 14.92 -8.99 11.66
CA ASN A 271 14.89 -8.85 13.13
C ASN A 271 16.30 -8.66 13.75
N GLN A 272 17.22 -8.05 13.01
CA GLN A 272 18.56 -7.69 13.49
C GLN A 272 18.73 -6.17 13.43
N ASP A 273 19.60 -5.62 14.29
CA ASP A 273 19.97 -4.20 14.22
C ASP A 273 21.50 -4.08 14.17
N HIS A 274 22.02 -3.72 13.00
CA HIS A 274 23.44 -3.44 12.77
C HIS A 274 23.72 -1.92 12.77
N GLY A 275 22.80 -1.11 13.31
CA GLY A 275 22.86 0.34 13.29
C GLY A 275 22.43 0.96 11.96
N ASN A 276 22.75 2.24 11.79
CA ASN A 276 22.36 3.04 10.63
C ASN A 276 23.49 3.20 9.59
N VAL A 277 24.52 2.35 9.66
CA VAL A 277 25.67 2.39 8.76
C VAL A 277 25.50 1.32 7.67
N PRO A 278 25.34 1.68 6.38
CA PRO A 278 25.14 0.72 5.29
C PRO A 278 26.22 -0.37 5.23
N GLN A 279 27.48 -0.01 5.50
CA GLN A 279 28.61 -0.93 5.45
C GLN A 279 28.50 -2.07 6.48
N ALA A 280 28.01 -1.78 7.70
CA ALA A 280 27.84 -2.79 8.75
C ALA A 280 26.83 -3.87 8.32
N TRP A 281 25.76 -3.48 7.64
CA TRP A 281 24.78 -4.40 7.06
C TRP A 281 25.38 -5.29 5.97
N ILE A 282 26.18 -4.70 5.07
CA ILE A 282 26.84 -5.41 3.98
C ILE A 282 27.81 -6.47 4.52
N ASP A 283 28.62 -6.11 5.53
CA ASP A 283 29.65 -7.01 6.08
C ASP A 283 29.03 -8.16 6.91
N SER A 284 27.98 -7.84 7.68
CA SER A 284 27.18 -8.84 8.40
C SER A 284 26.52 -9.84 7.44
N TRP A 285 25.98 -9.36 6.32
CA TRP A 285 25.37 -10.22 5.30
C TRP A 285 26.41 -11.14 4.63
N LYS A 286 27.60 -10.63 4.28
CA LYS A 286 28.69 -11.44 3.72
C LYS A 286 29.11 -12.57 4.67
N THR A 287 29.24 -12.25 5.96
CA THR A 287 29.58 -13.22 7.00
C THR A 287 28.50 -14.30 7.13
N SER A 288 27.23 -13.88 7.20
CA SER A 288 26.08 -14.80 7.33
C SER A 288 25.89 -15.69 6.11
N SER A 289 26.02 -15.14 4.91
CA SER A 289 25.89 -15.89 3.64
C SER A 289 27.03 -16.89 3.42
N ALA A 290 28.26 -16.57 3.81
CA ALA A 290 29.38 -17.51 3.81
C ALA A 290 29.15 -18.68 4.77
N ALA A 291 28.64 -18.41 5.97
CA ALA A 291 28.29 -19.45 6.95
C ALA A 291 27.18 -20.39 6.44
N MET A 292 26.15 -19.84 5.78
CA MET A 292 25.08 -20.63 5.16
C MET A 292 25.60 -21.50 4.01
N ALA A 293 26.49 -20.98 3.16
CA ALA A 293 27.09 -21.75 2.07
C ALA A 293 27.96 -22.90 2.57
N ALA A 294 28.75 -22.68 3.63
CA ALA A 294 29.57 -23.72 4.26
C ALA A 294 28.71 -24.82 4.90
N GLY A 295 27.64 -24.45 5.61
CA GLY A 295 26.73 -25.41 6.23
C GLY A 295 25.96 -26.30 5.23
N ALA A 296 25.64 -25.77 4.05
CA ALA A 296 24.98 -26.55 3.00
C ALA A 296 25.88 -27.64 2.38
N GLY A 297 27.21 -27.42 2.38
CA GLY A 297 28.17 -28.40 1.89
C GLY A 297 28.37 -29.61 2.81
N ALA A 298 28.22 -29.43 4.13
CA ALA A 298 28.45 -30.48 5.13
C ALA A 298 27.30 -31.49 5.29
N ARG A 299 26.14 -31.26 4.65
CA ARG A 299 24.96 -32.15 4.71
C ARG A 299 24.80 -33.05 3.47
N LYS A 300 25.75 -33.02 2.54
CA LYS A 300 25.83 -33.93 1.41
C LYS A 300 26.81 -35.04 1.72
#